data_AF-A0A7S2VI28-F1
#
_entry.id   AF-A0A7S2VI28-F1
#
_cell.length_a   1.000
_cell.length_b   1.000
_cell.length_c   1.000
_cell.angle_alpha   90.00
_cell.angle_beta   90.00
_cell.angle_gamma   90.00
#
_symmetry.space_group_name_H-M   'P 1'
#
loop_
_entity.id
_entity.type
_entity.pdbx_description
1 polymer ?
#
loop_
_entity_poly.entity_id
_entity_poly.type
_entity_poly.pdbx_seq_one_letter_code
_entity_poly.pdbx_strand_id
1 'polypeptide(L)'
;MYTIAVDAYISDIEKSTSDSLTQALVSTHLIAKAGARQGFIDWQTWIADSHPSDKCRMGAQDILDDLDELWPKENYSPGRTVRSNLLTKNQCIYDYSDVKYQGCAAGGNPGTYTCGLWQTFHAMSVSPISRLSGEQMFDSLGQFIKFFFTCTVCQEHFLGMMASVDHTTVQSQDDFIVWLWESHNEVNERLREEELDAGTFNVDRPKGLFPSPDVCENCLDDREGNYVGPYVGEHQCILPFMDQFYGQDLV
;
A
#
# COMPACT_ATOMS: atom_id res chain seq x y z
N MET A 1 -12.21 6.97 -18.36
CA MET A 1 -12.67 7.60 -17.10
C MET A 1 -11.48 7.63 -16.16
N TYR A 2 -11.26 8.76 -15.49
CA TYR A 2 -10.10 8.99 -14.63
C TYR A 2 -10.52 9.05 -13.17
N THR A 3 -9.64 8.64 -12.27
CA THR A 3 -9.83 8.87 -10.84
C THR A 3 -9.57 10.34 -10.54
N ILE A 4 -10.43 10.98 -9.75
CA ILE A 4 -10.20 12.37 -9.30
C ILE A 4 -8.95 12.38 -8.44
N ALA A 5 -7.99 13.23 -8.79
CA ALA A 5 -6.84 13.47 -7.93
C ALA A 5 -7.30 14.26 -6.70
N VAL A 6 -7.10 13.63 -5.55
CA VAL A 6 -7.15 14.27 -4.25
C VAL A 6 -5.73 14.23 -3.73
N ASP A 7 -5.25 15.31 -3.12
CA ASP A 7 -3.90 15.36 -2.56
C ASP A 7 -3.63 14.16 -1.65
N ALA A 8 -2.39 13.69 -1.64
CA ALA A 8 -1.94 12.67 -0.72
C ALA A 8 -1.59 13.33 0.63
N TYR A 9 -2.37 13.02 1.67
CA TYR A 9 -2.18 13.62 2.98
C TYR A 9 -1.27 12.76 3.84
N ILE A 10 -0.23 13.36 4.45
CA ILE A 10 0.64 12.65 5.38
C ILE A 10 -0.15 12.09 6.56
N SER A 11 -1.22 12.78 6.99
CA SER A 11 -2.11 12.28 8.05
C SER A 11 -2.83 11.00 7.69
N ASP A 12 -3.20 10.81 6.41
CA ASP A 12 -3.89 9.61 5.94
C ASP A 12 -2.92 8.44 5.84
N ILE A 13 -1.69 8.73 5.40
CA ILE A 13 -0.57 7.77 5.37
C ILE A 13 -0.21 7.33 6.81
N GLU A 14 0.06 8.26 7.72
CA GLU A 14 0.36 7.95 9.13
C GLU A 14 -0.78 7.17 9.80
N LYS A 15 -2.03 7.59 9.58
CA LYS A 15 -3.20 6.89 10.11
C LYS A 15 -3.30 5.47 9.57
N SER A 16 -3.18 5.28 8.26
CA SER A 16 -3.31 3.95 7.66
C SER A 16 -2.16 3.03 8.07
N THR A 17 -0.95 3.56 8.24
CA THR A 17 0.18 2.84 8.82
C THR A 17 -0.17 2.37 10.24
N SER A 18 -0.68 3.26 11.10
CA SER A 18 -1.17 2.91 12.44
C SER A 18 -2.29 1.85 12.43
N ASP A 19 -3.28 2.03 11.56
CA ASP A 19 -4.38 1.09 11.39
C ASP A 19 -3.87 -0.27 10.88
N SER A 20 -2.81 -0.30 10.07
CA SER A 20 -2.26 -1.54 9.48
C SER A 20 -1.76 -2.53 10.53
N LEU A 21 -1.16 -2.05 11.62
CA LEU A 21 -0.77 -2.91 12.74
C LEU A 21 -1.99 -3.55 13.39
N THR A 22 -3.03 -2.76 13.65
CA THR A 22 -4.27 -3.28 14.24
C THR A 22 -4.94 -4.29 13.33
N GLN A 23 -5.02 -3.99 12.03
CA GLN A 23 -5.63 -4.85 11.00
C GLN A 23 -4.85 -6.16 10.80
N ALA A 24 -3.51 -6.09 10.71
CA ALA A 24 -2.62 -7.24 10.61
C ALA A 24 -2.85 -8.24 11.76
N LEU A 25 -3.21 -7.72 12.93
CA LEU A 25 -3.38 -8.53 14.12
C LEU A 25 -4.81 -9.06 14.32
N VAL A 26 -5.79 -8.67 13.48
CA VAL A 26 -7.21 -9.08 13.65
C VAL A 26 -7.35 -10.60 13.56
N SER A 27 -6.71 -11.23 12.58
CA SER A 27 -6.80 -12.66 12.36
C SER A 27 -5.68 -13.41 13.06
N THR A 28 -5.95 -13.85 14.29
CA THR A 28 -5.01 -14.69 15.06
C THR A 28 -4.65 -16.01 14.35
N HIS A 29 -5.52 -16.48 13.45
CA HIS A 29 -5.25 -17.60 12.56
C HIS A 29 -4.19 -17.28 11.49
N LEU A 30 -4.26 -16.09 10.85
CA LEU A 30 -3.26 -15.70 9.85
C LEU A 30 -1.88 -15.46 10.48
N ILE A 31 -1.85 -14.82 11.65
CA ILE A 31 -0.63 -14.62 12.46
C ILE A 31 0.03 -15.96 12.82
N ALA A 32 -0.76 -17.02 13.03
CA ALA A 32 -0.25 -18.33 13.39
C ALA A 32 0.30 -19.15 12.20
N LYS A 33 0.15 -18.66 10.96
CA LYS A 33 0.66 -19.38 9.79
C LYS A 33 2.19 -19.33 9.74
N ALA A 34 2.78 -20.41 9.25
CA ALA A 34 4.20 -20.44 8.91
C ALA A 34 4.52 -19.32 7.90
N GLY A 35 5.60 -18.59 8.13
CA GLY A 35 6.00 -17.44 7.31
C GLY A 35 5.39 -16.10 7.73
N ALA A 36 4.31 -16.06 8.51
CA ALA A 36 3.68 -14.80 8.92
C ALA A 36 4.65 -13.91 9.69
N ARG A 37 5.44 -14.46 10.62
CA ARG A 37 6.46 -13.70 11.36
C ARG A 37 7.47 -13.03 10.43
N GLN A 38 7.93 -13.74 9.39
CA GLN A 38 8.87 -13.16 8.43
C GLN A 38 8.19 -12.06 7.63
N GLY A 39 6.97 -12.28 7.13
CA GLY A 39 6.22 -11.23 6.44
C GLY A 39 5.95 -10.00 7.32
N PHE A 40 5.81 -10.18 8.64
CA PHE A 40 5.69 -9.07 9.58
C PHE A 40 7.01 -8.29 9.67
N ILE A 41 8.14 -8.98 9.76
CA ILE A 41 9.47 -8.36 9.72
C ILE A 41 9.66 -7.59 8.43
N ASP A 42 9.32 -8.18 7.28
CA ASP A 42 9.48 -7.55 5.96
C ASP A 42 8.64 -6.27 5.90
N TRP A 43 7.38 -6.31 6.36
CA TRP A 43 6.49 -5.15 6.43
C TRP A 43 7.04 -4.05 7.35
N GLN A 44 7.44 -4.39 8.57
CA GLN A 44 8.00 -3.41 9.52
C GLN A 44 9.33 -2.83 9.01
N THR A 45 10.16 -3.64 8.34
CA THR A 45 11.43 -3.21 7.76
C THR A 45 11.20 -2.18 6.67
N TRP A 46 10.21 -2.41 5.80
CA TRP A 46 9.86 -1.45 4.76
C TRP A 46 9.34 -0.13 5.34
N ILE A 47 8.47 -0.18 6.37
CA ILE A 47 8.04 1.03 7.08
C ILE A 47 9.24 1.76 7.69
N ALA A 48 10.10 1.05 8.43
CA ALA A 48 11.26 1.64 9.12
C ALA A 48 12.27 2.29 8.15
N ASP A 49 12.43 1.74 6.95
CA ASP A 49 13.33 2.23 5.91
C ASP A 49 12.73 3.42 5.14
N SER A 50 11.49 3.29 4.67
CA SER A 50 10.99 4.11 3.56
C SER A 50 9.85 5.07 3.93
N HIS A 51 9.18 4.91 5.08
CA HIS A 51 7.98 5.70 5.39
C HIS A 51 8.26 7.21 5.45
N PRO A 52 7.43 8.09 4.85
CA PRO A 52 7.71 9.54 4.80
C PRO A 52 7.72 10.21 6.18
N SER A 53 6.90 9.72 7.12
CA SER A 53 6.92 10.18 8.52
C SER A 53 7.99 9.49 9.36
N ASP A 54 8.92 10.29 9.91
CA ASP A 54 9.94 9.87 10.88
C ASP A 54 9.33 9.13 12.08
N LYS A 55 8.13 9.54 12.50
CA LYS A 55 7.40 8.95 13.63
C LYS A 55 7.03 7.50 13.38
N CYS A 56 6.63 7.19 12.15
CA CYS A 56 6.27 5.84 11.75
C CYS A 56 7.52 5.00 11.47
N ARG A 57 8.59 5.59 10.92
CA ARG A 57 9.88 4.90 10.81
C ARG A 57 10.42 4.47 12.18
N MET A 58 10.40 5.39 13.15
CA MET A 58 10.83 5.12 14.53
C MET A 58 9.93 4.09 15.23
N GLY A 59 8.61 4.18 15.06
CA GLY A 59 7.68 3.21 15.66
C GLY A 59 7.85 1.80 15.09
N ALA A 60 8.07 1.67 13.78
CA ALA A 60 8.39 0.39 13.15
C ALA A 60 9.73 -0.18 13.63
N GLN A 61 10.76 0.67 13.79
CA GLN A 61 12.04 0.24 14.33
C GLN A 61 11.92 -0.22 15.79
N ASP A 62 11.16 0.48 16.63
CA ASP A 62 10.89 0.08 18.02
C ASP A 62 10.17 -1.28 18.11
N ILE A 63 9.25 -1.56 17.18
CA ILE A 63 8.61 -2.88 17.06
C ILE A 63 9.62 -3.96 16.65
N LEU A 64 10.50 -3.66 15.70
CA LEU A 64 11.53 -4.60 15.22
C LEU A 64 12.55 -4.93 16.31
N ASP A 65 13.00 -3.92 17.06
CA ASP A 65 14.00 -4.06 18.12
C ASP A 65 13.51 -5.00 19.24
N ASP A 66 12.22 -4.89 19.59
CA ASP A 66 11.60 -5.72 20.62
C ASP A 66 10.94 -7.01 20.08
N LEU A 67 11.05 -7.29 18.78
CA LEU A 67 10.23 -8.33 18.13
C LEU A 67 10.49 -9.74 18.67
N ASP A 68 11.72 -10.06 19.08
CA ASP A 68 12.03 -11.38 19.65
C ASP A 68 11.33 -11.59 21.02
N GLU A 69 11.01 -10.53 21.75
CA GLU A 69 10.20 -10.58 22.98
C GLU A 69 8.70 -10.57 22.67
N LEU A 70 8.26 -9.72 21.74
CA LEU A 70 6.85 -9.55 21.38
C LEU A 70 6.30 -10.76 20.61
N TRP A 71 7.11 -11.31 19.71
CA TRP A 71 6.83 -12.47 18.87
C TRP A 71 8.02 -13.45 18.86
N PRO A 72 8.17 -14.29 19.90
CA PRO A 72 9.27 -15.26 19.97
C PRO A 72 9.26 -16.28 18.84
N LYS A 73 10.44 -16.76 18.43
CA LYS A 73 10.63 -17.74 17.35
C LYS A 73 10.13 -19.15 17.69
N GLU A 74 10.07 -19.51 18.97
CA GLU A 74 9.73 -20.86 19.43
C GLU A 74 8.43 -20.93 20.25
N ASN A 75 7.63 -21.96 19.94
CA ASN A 75 6.79 -22.74 20.85
C ASN A 75 5.66 -22.07 21.64
N TYR A 76 4.74 -21.35 20.98
CA TYR A 76 3.42 -21.01 21.56
C TYR A 76 2.34 -20.98 20.49
N SER A 77 1.06 -21.13 20.89
CA SER A 77 -0.09 -20.77 20.03
C SER A 77 -0.04 -19.25 19.85
N PRO A 78 0.59 -18.75 18.77
CA PRO A 78 1.14 -17.41 18.77
C PRO A 78 0.02 -16.38 18.69
N GLY A 79 -1.07 -16.70 18.01
CA GLY A 79 -2.08 -15.73 17.58
C GLY A 79 -2.58 -14.79 18.68
N ARG A 80 -3.00 -15.31 19.85
CA ARG A 80 -3.52 -14.45 20.92
C ARG A 80 -2.44 -13.72 21.71
N THR A 81 -1.36 -14.41 22.08
CA THR A 81 -0.27 -13.83 22.87
C THR A 81 0.49 -12.79 22.05
N VAL A 82 0.88 -13.11 20.82
CA VAL A 82 1.53 -12.19 19.89
C VAL A 82 0.66 -10.97 19.62
N ARG A 83 -0.64 -11.16 19.36
CA ARG A 83 -1.58 -10.04 19.23
C ARG A 83 -1.56 -9.15 20.48
N SER A 84 -1.66 -9.74 21.67
CA SER A 84 -1.66 -8.96 22.92
C SER A 84 -0.37 -8.18 23.12
N ASN A 85 0.78 -8.79 22.80
CA ASN A 85 2.08 -8.16 22.96
C ASN A 85 2.26 -7.01 21.96
N LEU A 86 2.01 -7.25 20.68
CA LEU A 86 2.19 -6.25 19.63
C LEU A 86 1.22 -5.07 19.76
N LEU A 87 0.01 -5.29 20.29
CA LEU A 87 -0.93 -4.19 20.58
C LEU A 87 -0.51 -3.29 21.76
N THR A 88 0.59 -3.60 22.46
CA THR A 88 1.19 -2.67 23.43
C THR A 88 2.10 -1.62 22.78
N LYS A 89 2.45 -1.83 21.51
CA LYS A 89 3.28 -0.93 20.72
C LYS A 89 2.41 -0.04 19.84
N ASN A 90 2.94 1.14 19.51
CA ASN A 90 2.35 2.00 18.50
C ASN A 90 3.18 1.91 17.22
N GLN A 91 2.52 1.66 16.08
CA GLN A 91 3.21 1.56 14.78
C GLN A 91 3.88 2.87 14.36
N CYS A 92 3.27 3.99 14.71
CA CYS A 92 3.88 5.31 14.71
C CYS A 92 3.98 5.75 16.16
N ILE A 93 4.99 6.53 16.56
CA ILE A 93 5.19 6.89 17.98
C ILE A 93 3.99 7.60 18.67
N TYR A 94 2.98 8.03 17.91
CA TYR A 94 1.73 8.62 18.40
C TYR A 94 0.51 7.75 18.10
N ASP A 95 -0.55 7.96 18.87
CA ASP A 95 -1.85 7.36 18.63
C ASP A 95 -2.62 8.14 17.54
N TYR A 96 -3.00 7.43 16.48
CA TYR A 96 -3.76 7.96 15.33
C TYR A 96 -5.23 7.49 15.33
N SER A 97 -5.70 6.89 16.42
CA SER A 97 -7.08 6.37 16.54
C SER A 97 -8.15 7.44 16.33
N ASP A 98 -7.94 8.65 16.87
CA ASP A 98 -8.86 9.80 16.76
C ASP A 98 -8.62 10.66 15.50
N VAL A 99 -7.59 10.36 14.71
CA VAL A 99 -7.34 11.06 13.44
C VAL A 99 -8.34 10.59 12.40
N LYS A 100 -8.88 11.53 11.62
CA LYS A 100 -9.79 11.24 10.51
C LYS A 100 -9.03 11.28 9.19
N TYR A 101 -9.41 10.40 8.27
CA TYR A 101 -8.98 10.48 6.88
C TYR A 101 -9.44 11.80 6.27
N GLN A 102 -8.55 12.47 5.54
CA GLN A 102 -8.80 13.73 4.86
C GLN A 102 -8.98 13.49 3.36
N GLY A 103 -7.90 13.20 2.63
CA GLY A 103 -7.95 12.94 1.20
C GLY A 103 -8.74 11.67 0.88
N CYS A 104 -8.59 10.63 1.70
CA CYS A 104 -9.36 9.41 1.54
C CYS A 104 -10.86 9.58 1.83
N ALA A 105 -11.29 10.62 2.54
CA ALA A 105 -12.70 10.91 2.82
C ALA A 105 -13.29 11.98 1.87
N ALA A 106 -12.49 12.52 0.95
CA ALA A 106 -12.96 13.51 -0.02
C ALA A 106 -14.02 12.92 -0.98
N GLY A 107 -14.83 13.80 -1.56
CA GLY A 107 -15.86 13.39 -2.54
C GLY A 107 -16.95 12.49 -1.95
N GLY A 108 -17.36 12.72 -0.70
CA GLY A 108 -18.41 11.94 -0.04
C GLY A 108 -18.04 10.48 0.23
N ASN A 109 -16.77 10.10 0.06
CA ASN A 109 -16.29 8.76 0.39
C ASN A 109 -16.22 8.58 1.91
N PRO A 110 -16.57 7.40 2.46
CA PRO A 110 -16.47 7.15 3.90
C PRO A 110 -15.05 7.27 4.50
N GLY A 111 -13.99 7.40 3.70
CA GLY A 111 -12.62 7.48 4.21
C GLY A 111 -12.14 6.12 4.67
N THR A 112 -11.71 5.27 3.74
CA THR A 112 -11.40 3.87 4.04
C THR A 112 -9.91 3.66 4.32
N TYR A 113 -9.63 2.77 5.26
CA TYR A 113 -8.29 2.23 5.53
C TYR A 113 -7.57 1.77 4.25
N THR A 114 -8.30 1.13 3.32
CA THR A 114 -7.72 0.64 2.06
C THR A 114 -7.24 1.76 1.14
N CYS A 115 -7.89 2.93 1.15
CA CYS A 115 -7.40 4.09 0.41
C CYS A 115 -6.08 4.58 1.00
N GLY A 116 -6.01 4.76 2.32
CA GLY A 116 -4.80 5.22 2.99
C GLY A 116 -3.66 4.21 2.81
N LEU A 117 -3.96 2.91 2.87
CA LEU A 117 -2.98 1.85 2.66
C LEU A 117 -2.33 1.89 1.26
N TRP A 118 -3.12 2.14 0.21
CA TRP A 118 -2.57 2.38 -1.12
C TRP A 118 -1.67 3.62 -1.17
N GLN A 119 -2.09 4.73 -0.55
CA GLN A 119 -1.24 5.93 -0.46
C GLN A 119 0.06 5.64 0.29
N THR A 120 0.02 4.83 1.35
CA THR A 120 1.19 4.42 2.11
C THR A 120 2.15 3.59 1.27
N PHE A 121 1.67 2.63 0.49
CA PHE A 121 2.54 1.86 -0.41
C PHE A 121 3.21 2.76 -1.45
N HIS A 122 2.47 3.66 -2.09
CA HIS A 122 3.00 4.58 -3.09
C HIS A 122 3.98 5.60 -2.48
N ALA A 123 3.69 6.14 -1.30
CA ALA A 123 4.59 7.07 -0.62
C ALA A 123 5.89 6.41 -0.13
N MET A 124 5.83 5.14 0.27
CA MET A 124 7.04 4.37 0.61
C MET A 124 7.82 3.96 -0.64
N SER A 125 7.17 3.65 -1.76
CA SER A 125 7.88 3.24 -2.98
C SER A 125 8.73 4.35 -3.57
N VAL A 126 8.30 5.61 -3.46
CA VAL A 126 9.03 6.80 -3.98
C VAL A 126 10.03 7.40 -2.98
N SER A 127 10.28 6.73 -1.85
CA SER A 127 11.10 7.29 -0.78
C SER A 127 12.55 7.52 -1.23
N PRO A 128 13.06 8.77 -1.19
CA PRO A 128 14.41 9.08 -1.69
C PRO A 128 15.52 8.60 -0.75
N ILE A 129 15.15 8.16 0.46
CA ILE A 129 16.08 7.63 1.47
C ILE A 129 16.08 6.10 1.51
N SER A 130 15.24 5.45 0.68
CA SER A 130 15.09 4.01 0.73
C SER A 130 16.40 3.30 0.37
N ARG A 131 16.65 2.19 1.05
CA ARG A 131 17.77 1.30 0.76
C ARG A 131 17.32 -0.05 0.20
N LEU A 132 16.02 -0.22 0.01
CA LEU A 132 15.45 -1.44 -0.52
C LEU A 132 15.48 -1.42 -2.05
N SER A 133 15.76 -2.57 -2.67
CA SER A 133 15.54 -2.76 -4.09
C SER A 133 14.04 -2.84 -4.40
N GLY A 134 13.67 -2.70 -5.68
CA GLY A 134 12.29 -2.92 -6.11
C GLY A 134 11.80 -4.32 -5.77
N GLU A 135 12.68 -5.31 -5.89
CA GLU A 135 12.37 -6.71 -5.59
C GLU A 135 12.05 -6.89 -4.09
N GLN A 136 12.82 -6.25 -3.21
CA GLN A 136 12.58 -6.29 -1.77
C GLN A 136 11.26 -5.60 -1.38
N MET A 137 10.91 -4.48 -2.03
CA MET A 137 9.62 -3.82 -1.82
C MET A 137 8.46 -4.68 -2.33
N PHE A 138 8.61 -5.28 -3.51
CA PHE A 138 7.64 -6.20 -4.11
C PHE A 138 7.36 -7.40 -3.20
N ASP A 139 8.41 -8.06 -2.72
CA ASP A 139 8.28 -9.21 -1.83
C ASP A 139 7.65 -8.82 -0.49
N SER A 140 8.05 -7.67 0.08
CA SER A 140 7.48 -7.15 1.33
C SER A 140 5.97 -6.89 1.20
N LEU A 141 5.55 -6.29 0.08
CA LEU A 141 4.14 -6.06 -0.22
C LEU A 141 3.37 -7.39 -0.37
N GLY A 142 3.92 -8.35 -1.12
CA GLY A 142 3.27 -9.65 -1.32
C GLY A 142 3.08 -10.42 -0.02
N GLN A 143 4.08 -10.37 0.85
CA GLN A 143 4.01 -10.98 2.18
C GLN A 143 3.00 -10.27 3.07
N PHE A 144 2.95 -8.93 3.03
CA PHE A 144 1.94 -8.17 3.74
C PHE A 144 0.52 -8.56 3.31
N ILE A 145 0.25 -8.59 2.00
CA ILE A 145 -1.06 -8.95 1.47
C ILE A 145 -1.45 -10.38 1.88
N LYS A 146 -0.53 -11.34 1.73
CA LYS A 146 -0.76 -12.76 2.03
C LYS A 146 -1.10 -13.05 3.49
N PHE A 147 -0.51 -12.31 4.44
CA PHE A 147 -0.64 -12.62 5.86
C PHE A 147 -1.46 -11.62 6.66
N PHE A 148 -1.58 -10.38 6.22
CA PHE A 148 -2.09 -9.29 7.07
C PHE A 148 -3.22 -8.48 6.46
N PHE A 149 -3.49 -8.62 5.16
CA PHE A 149 -4.64 -7.97 4.55
C PHE A 149 -5.91 -8.81 4.77
N THR A 150 -6.96 -8.27 5.37
CA THR A 150 -8.07 -9.10 5.88
C THR A 150 -9.10 -9.51 4.82
N CYS A 151 -9.19 -8.80 3.69
CA CYS A 151 -10.11 -9.13 2.61
C CYS A 151 -9.60 -10.29 1.75
N THR A 152 -10.17 -11.48 1.91
CA THR A 152 -9.70 -12.71 1.21
C THR A 152 -9.84 -12.62 -0.30
N VAL A 153 -10.97 -12.12 -0.81
CA VAL A 153 -11.19 -11.95 -2.27
C VAL A 153 -10.20 -10.94 -2.84
N CYS A 154 -9.93 -9.86 -2.09
CA CYS A 154 -8.96 -8.86 -2.50
C CYS A 154 -7.53 -9.44 -2.51
N GLN A 155 -7.17 -10.27 -1.52
CA GLN A 155 -5.88 -10.98 -1.51
C GLN A 155 -5.72 -11.89 -2.72
N GLU A 156 -6.74 -12.68 -3.06
CA GLU A 156 -6.71 -13.61 -4.19
C GLU A 156 -6.46 -12.88 -5.50
N HIS A 157 -7.18 -11.78 -5.75
CA HIS A 157 -6.93 -10.94 -6.92
C HIS A 157 -5.53 -10.33 -6.92
N PHE A 158 -5.09 -9.76 -5.79
CA PHE A 158 -3.80 -9.08 -5.72
C PHE A 158 -2.62 -10.03 -5.87
N LEU A 159 -2.63 -11.15 -5.15
CA LEU A 159 -1.60 -12.18 -5.27
C LEU A 159 -1.64 -12.86 -6.65
N GLY A 160 -2.80 -12.93 -7.29
CA GLY A 160 -2.93 -13.36 -8.69
C GLY A 160 -2.18 -12.44 -9.64
N MET A 161 -2.38 -11.11 -9.52
CA MET A 161 -1.62 -10.13 -10.30
C MET A 161 -0.12 -10.28 -10.07
N MET A 162 0.32 -10.33 -8.80
CA MET A 162 1.73 -10.50 -8.46
C MET A 162 2.33 -11.79 -9.03
N ALA A 163 1.60 -12.91 -9.01
CA ALA A 163 2.08 -14.19 -9.52
C ALA A 163 2.28 -14.22 -11.06
N SER A 164 1.70 -13.26 -11.79
CA SER A 164 1.87 -13.13 -13.24
C SER A 164 3.07 -12.26 -13.65
N VAL A 165 3.75 -11.62 -12.68
CA VAL A 165 4.87 -10.71 -12.93
C VAL A 165 6.13 -11.51 -13.25
N ASP A 166 6.87 -11.07 -14.26
CA ASP A 166 8.26 -11.48 -14.43
C ASP A 166 9.11 -10.75 -13.38
N HIS A 167 9.63 -11.47 -12.39
CA HIS A 167 10.43 -10.88 -11.32
C HIS A 167 11.65 -10.07 -11.83
N THR A 168 12.14 -10.35 -13.04
CA THR A 168 13.23 -9.57 -13.63
C THR A 168 12.84 -8.15 -14.01
N THR A 169 11.54 -7.83 -14.05
CA THR A 169 10.99 -6.50 -14.40
C THR A 169 10.62 -5.66 -13.18
N VAL A 170 10.97 -6.09 -11.97
CA VAL A 170 10.71 -5.36 -10.71
C VAL A 170 11.97 -5.25 -9.84
N GLN A 171 13.12 -5.05 -10.46
CA GLN A 171 14.42 -5.15 -9.76
C GLN A 171 14.82 -3.82 -9.10
N SER A 172 14.62 -2.70 -9.79
CA SER A 172 14.93 -1.37 -9.28
C SER A 172 13.73 -0.71 -8.59
N GLN A 173 13.99 0.33 -7.79
CA GLN A 173 12.93 1.12 -7.14
C GLN A 173 11.96 1.69 -8.18
N ASP A 174 12.47 2.24 -9.27
CA ASP A 174 11.68 2.76 -10.40
C ASP A 174 10.77 1.68 -11.01
N ASP A 175 11.31 0.47 -11.21
CA ASP A 175 10.51 -0.65 -11.72
C ASP A 175 9.33 -0.98 -10.78
N PHE A 176 9.57 -0.97 -9.47
CA PHE A 176 8.52 -1.22 -8.47
C PHE A 176 7.49 -0.09 -8.40
N ILE A 177 7.92 1.18 -8.48
CA ILE A 177 7.02 2.34 -8.54
C ILE A 177 6.06 2.20 -9.72
N VAL A 178 6.59 1.92 -10.90
CA VAL A 178 5.81 1.70 -12.12
C VAL A 178 4.85 0.52 -11.95
N TRP A 179 5.35 -0.64 -11.52
CA TRP A 179 4.53 -1.83 -11.36
C TRP A 179 3.38 -1.61 -10.37
N LEU A 180 3.64 -0.96 -9.25
CA LEU A 180 2.63 -0.68 -8.23
C LEU A 180 1.55 0.27 -8.77
N TRP A 181 1.96 1.27 -9.55
CA TRP A 181 1.05 2.20 -10.24
C TRP A 181 0.17 1.50 -11.28
N GLU A 182 0.76 0.69 -12.16
CA GLU A 182 0.02 -0.08 -13.17
C GLU A 182 -0.99 -1.03 -12.51
N SER A 183 -0.54 -1.77 -11.49
CA SER A 183 -1.37 -2.72 -10.74
C SER A 183 -2.54 -2.02 -10.05
N HIS A 184 -2.32 -0.82 -9.49
CA HIS A 184 -3.40 -0.05 -8.88
C HIS A 184 -4.42 0.44 -9.92
N ASN A 185 -3.96 0.81 -11.12
CA ASN A 185 -4.85 1.17 -12.22
C ASN A 185 -5.68 -0.02 -12.72
N GLU A 186 -5.10 -1.22 -12.81
CA GLU A 186 -5.85 -2.43 -13.14
C GLU A 186 -6.96 -2.71 -12.11
N VAL A 187 -6.64 -2.56 -10.81
CA VAL A 187 -7.62 -2.68 -9.73
C VAL A 187 -8.72 -1.62 -9.86
N ASN A 188 -8.39 -0.39 -10.21
CA ASN A 188 -9.37 0.68 -10.40
C ASN A 188 -10.33 0.38 -11.55
N GLU A 189 -9.84 -0.12 -12.69
CA GLU A 189 -10.69 -0.46 -13.82
C GLU A 189 -11.63 -1.62 -13.50
N ARG A 190 -11.14 -2.70 -12.88
CA ARG A 190 -11.99 -3.82 -12.45
C ARG A 190 -13.07 -3.38 -11.46
N LEU A 191 -12.68 -2.65 -10.42
CA LEU A 191 -13.63 -2.20 -9.40
C LEU A 191 -14.66 -1.20 -9.95
N ARG A 192 -14.30 -0.39 -10.95
CA ARG A 192 -15.27 0.46 -11.66
C ARG A 192 -16.37 -0.38 -12.31
N GLU A 193 -16.00 -1.46 -12.99
CA GLU A 193 -16.95 -2.36 -13.64
C GLU A 193 -17.86 -3.03 -12.61
N GLU A 194 -17.30 -3.53 -11.50
CA GLU A 194 -18.07 -4.10 -10.39
C GLU A 194 -19.06 -3.08 -9.78
N GLU A 195 -18.65 -1.82 -9.59
CA GLU A 195 -19.52 -0.77 -9.05
C GLU A 195 -20.64 -0.35 -10.01
N LEU A 196 -20.37 -0.34 -11.32
CA LEU A 196 -21.36 -0.07 -12.35
C LEU A 196 -22.40 -1.19 -12.39
N ASP A 197 -21.96 -2.45 -12.41
CA ASP A 197 -22.84 -3.63 -12.43
C ASP A 197 -23.70 -3.73 -11.16
N ALA A 198 -23.16 -3.34 -10.01
CA ALA A 198 -23.87 -3.32 -8.74
C ALA A 198 -24.78 -2.08 -8.56
N GLY A 199 -24.69 -1.07 -9.43
CA GLY A 199 -25.41 0.20 -9.27
C GLY A 199 -24.93 1.04 -8.08
N THR A 200 -23.69 0.82 -7.62
CA THR A 200 -23.07 1.52 -6.47
C THR A 200 -22.00 2.52 -6.89
N PHE A 201 -21.90 2.83 -8.20
CA PHE A 201 -20.93 3.76 -8.76
C PHE A 201 -20.96 5.13 -8.07
N ASN A 202 -19.82 5.55 -7.53
CA ASN A 202 -19.67 6.85 -6.90
C ASN A 202 -19.20 7.91 -7.92
N VAL A 203 -20.11 8.79 -8.33
CA VAL A 203 -19.83 9.87 -9.28
C VAL A 203 -18.85 10.93 -8.74
N ASP A 204 -18.83 11.13 -7.42
CA ASP A 204 -17.95 12.10 -6.75
C ASP A 204 -16.55 11.51 -6.49
N ARG A 205 -16.40 10.20 -6.69
CA ARG A 205 -15.12 9.51 -6.63
C ARG A 205 -15.08 8.32 -7.60
N PRO A 206 -15.08 8.59 -8.91
CA PRO A 206 -15.05 7.55 -9.92
C PRO A 206 -13.73 6.78 -9.84
N LYS A 207 -13.80 5.46 -9.93
CA LYS A 207 -12.61 4.64 -10.13
C LYS A 207 -12.22 4.67 -11.60
N GLY A 208 -10.97 4.95 -11.88
CA GLY A 208 -10.45 5.03 -13.23
C GLY A 208 -8.95 5.14 -13.25
N LEU A 209 -8.41 5.57 -14.39
CA LEU A 209 -6.97 5.75 -14.52
C LEU A 209 -6.50 6.92 -13.68
N PHE A 210 -5.37 6.74 -13.04
CA PHE A 210 -4.62 7.75 -12.33
C PHE A 210 -3.21 7.83 -12.92
N PRO A 211 -2.63 9.02 -13.11
CA PRO A 211 -3.25 10.34 -12.94
C PRO A 211 -4.28 10.65 -14.04
N SER A 212 -5.13 11.65 -13.83
CA SER A 212 -5.91 12.21 -14.94
C SER A 212 -5.02 13.12 -15.81
N PRO A 213 -5.38 13.38 -17.08
CA PRO A 213 -4.68 14.35 -17.92
C PRO A 213 -4.65 15.77 -17.34
N ASP A 214 -5.62 16.14 -16.51
CA ASP A 214 -5.65 17.43 -15.82
C ASP A 214 -4.51 17.58 -14.78
N VAL A 215 -3.99 16.45 -14.30
CA VAL A 215 -2.99 16.37 -13.24
C VAL A 215 -1.62 16.01 -13.81
N CYS A 216 -1.60 15.18 -14.86
CA CYS A 216 -0.42 14.95 -15.69
C CYS A 216 -0.82 14.63 -17.13
N GLU A 217 -0.67 15.62 -18.02
CA GLU A 217 -1.11 15.57 -19.42
C GLU A 217 -0.54 14.37 -20.20
N ASN A 218 0.76 14.08 -20.01
CA ASN A 218 1.50 13.09 -20.80
C ASN A 218 1.83 11.80 -20.03
N CYS A 219 1.27 11.60 -18.83
CA CYS A 219 1.58 10.40 -18.02
C CYS A 219 0.90 9.12 -18.53
N LEU A 220 -0.10 9.24 -19.42
CA LEU A 220 -0.93 8.12 -19.88
C LEU A 220 -0.88 7.89 -21.41
N ASP A 221 0.11 8.43 -22.13
CA ASP A 221 0.07 8.49 -23.60
C ASP A 221 -0.06 7.14 -24.33
N ASP A 222 -0.88 7.19 -25.39
CA ASP A 222 -1.36 6.20 -26.38
C ASP A 222 -2.06 4.91 -25.92
N ARG A 223 -3.28 5.08 -25.37
CA ARG A 223 -4.37 4.07 -25.39
C ARG A 223 -5.20 4.15 -26.70
N GLU A 224 -4.58 4.09 -27.89
CA GLU A 224 -5.36 3.95 -29.13
C GLU A 224 -5.95 2.53 -29.25
N GLY A 225 -7.22 2.41 -28.83
CA GLY A 225 -8.23 1.54 -29.44
C GLY A 225 -7.93 0.04 -29.54
N ASN A 226 -8.27 -0.68 -28.45
CA ASN A 226 -8.27 -2.15 -28.25
C ASN A 226 -7.04 -2.67 -27.49
N TYR A 227 -7.26 -3.01 -26.21
CA TYR A 227 -6.26 -3.30 -25.17
C TYR A 227 -5.31 -4.46 -25.50
N VAL A 228 -3.98 -4.26 -25.37
CA VAL A 228 -3.01 -5.33 -25.05
C VAL A 228 -1.74 -4.76 -24.35
N GLY A 229 -1.63 -4.87 -23.03
CA GLY A 229 -0.33 -4.86 -22.31
C GLY A 229 0.20 -3.52 -21.77
N PRO A 230 1.28 -3.57 -20.93
CA PRO A 230 1.74 -2.48 -20.06
C PRO A 230 2.14 -1.25 -20.87
N TYR A 231 1.97 -0.07 -20.26
CA TYR A 231 2.04 1.21 -20.95
C TYR A 231 3.35 1.30 -21.76
N VAL A 232 3.22 1.30 -23.10
CA VAL A 232 4.37 1.29 -24.02
C VAL A 232 4.89 2.71 -24.20
N GLY A 233 5.32 3.31 -23.10
CA GLY A 233 6.12 4.53 -23.07
C GLY A 233 7.30 4.29 -22.14
N GLU A 234 8.39 5.04 -22.29
CA GLU A 234 9.57 4.91 -21.42
C GLU A 234 9.31 5.34 -19.95
N HIS A 235 8.05 5.39 -19.50
CA HIS A 235 7.62 5.84 -18.16
C HIS A 235 8.22 7.19 -17.73
N GLN A 236 8.71 7.98 -18.70
CA GLN A 236 9.49 9.19 -18.46
C GLN A 236 8.70 10.26 -17.71
N CYS A 237 7.38 10.31 -17.89
CA CYS A 237 6.52 11.26 -17.21
C CYS A 237 5.98 10.71 -15.87
N ILE A 238 5.77 9.39 -15.77
CA ILE A 238 5.10 8.83 -14.58
C ILE A 238 6.03 8.78 -13.37
N LEU A 239 7.31 8.43 -13.55
CA LEU A 239 8.26 8.37 -12.43
C LEU A 239 8.41 9.73 -11.72
N PRO A 240 8.75 10.85 -12.43
CA PRO A 240 8.81 12.16 -11.79
C PRO A 240 7.48 12.60 -11.18
N PHE A 241 6.37 12.25 -11.83
CA PHE A 241 5.04 12.56 -11.31
C PHE A 241 4.77 11.84 -9.97
N MET A 242 5.07 10.54 -9.88
CA MET A 242 4.86 9.77 -8.65
C MET A 242 5.77 10.27 -7.52
N ASP A 243 7.04 10.55 -7.80
CA ASP A 243 7.99 11.14 -6.85
C ASP A 243 7.51 12.50 -6.32
N GLN A 244 6.97 13.32 -7.21
CA GLN A 244 6.42 14.61 -6.82
C GLN A 244 5.14 14.42 -5.98
N PHE A 245 4.16 13.68 -6.49
CA PHE A 245 2.83 13.56 -5.87
C PHE A 245 2.83 12.81 -4.53
N TYR A 246 3.58 11.71 -4.42
CA TYR A 246 3.65 10.89 -3.21
C TYR A 246 4.88 11.16 -2.32
N GLY A 247 5.78 12.04 -2.76
CA GLY A 247 6.98 12.43 -2.02
C GLY A 247 6.97 13.90 -1.62
N GLN A 248 7.14 14.80 -2.59
CA GLN A 248 7.38 16.23 -2.34
C GLN A 248 6.11 17.02 -2.01
N ASP A 249 4.99 16.66 -2.63
CA ASP A 249 3.71 17.37 -2.54
C ASP A 249 2.78 16.76 -1.47
N LEU A 250 3.30 15.90 -0.59
CA LEU A 250 2.53 15.39 0.56
C LEU A 250 2.04 16.55 1.44
N VAL A 251 0.73 16.59 1.68
CA VAL A 251 0.04 17.66 2.45
C VAL A 251 -0.14 17.29 3.91
#